data_AF-A0A1X0QDH9-F1
#
_entry.id   AF-A0A1X0QDH9-F1
#
_cell.length_a   1.000
_cell.length_b   1.000
_cell.length_c   1.000
_cell.angle_alpha   90.00
_cell.angle_beta   90.00
_cell.angle_gamma   90.00
#
_symmetry.space_group_name_H-M   'P 1'
#
loop_
_entity.id
_entity.type
_entity.pdbx_description
1 polymer ?
#
loop_
_entity_poly.entity_id
_entity_poly.type
_entity_poly.pdbx_seq_one_letter_code
_entity_poly.pdbx_strand_id
1 'polypeptide(L)'
;MKKISDIYEEGKRLQDLNDKSGLEKFFNKYLKTSADSRVWNLYVNYVKNDKKIHLAQVYQFIVNYLEHSYESFEFVKECIKELNKTSLEEGKIDKIRRIYTKFVKVPHNKLSELFREYEQWEISVNKINAKSMIEEVQPYYINAMTVYQKISQSLKSKNFYKLIDIEVSNPLKLNKKSFDNRLNFILNYLLLNNYNYEEIEILRSIYLNNISNVEVINSCLHQYWFSFHLKKNLFDFSRKNDLTAINYLNWVVQNEGIESYRNKFKEMKNDYTFRVYIYAAELEMRNNSINAYNILNEAFEKYPNESLLNEMFFKMFYKANDDEKIRLLFKKLNKTDKIWKMMINYELRFGDFNEYKNLLSNYNQNNRDLLKSCFYDDENNKIEIEENSLRIISNIKKSFEYLDLKLPVSDILSDFISKLPNLPENENILKDVEVNKIIELIKRIE
;
A
#
# COMPACT_ATOMS: atom_id res chain seq x y z
N MET A 1 -6.05 -6.43 -14.16
CA MET A 1 -7.42 -5.94 -13.85
C MET A 1 -7.86 -4.71 -14.66
N LYS A 2 -9.09 -4.71 -15.19
CA LYS A 2 -9.76 -3.51 -15.76
C LYS A 2 -10.35 -2.65 -14.60
N LYS A 3 -10.39 -1.31 -14.72
CA LYS A 3 -10.98 -0.45 -13.68
C LYS A 3 -12.48 -0.75 -13.53
N ILE A 4 -13.09 -0.47 -12.36
CA ILE A 4 -14.55 -0.49 -12.19
C ILE A 4 -15.28 0.32 -13.27
N SER A 5 -14.77 1.51 -13.60
CA SER A 5 -15.29 2.33 -14.69
C SER A 5 -15.30 1.56 -16.00
N ASP A 6 -14.19 0.91 -16.33
CA ASP A 6 -14.02 0.20 -17.60
C ASP A 6 -14.89 -1.06 -17.67
N ILE A 7 -15.11 -1.74 -16.53
CA ILE A 7 -15.99 -2.90 -16.44
C ILE A 7 -17.45 -2.45 -16.66
N TYR A 8 -17.88 -1.39 -15.98
CA TYR A 8 -19.22 -0.85 -16.15
C TYR A 8 -19.45 -0.34 -17.58
N GLU A 9 -18.52 0.43 -18.14
CA GLU A 9 -18.65 0.96 -19.50
C GLU A 9 -18.67 -0.16 -20.55
N GLU A 10 -17.90 -1.23 -20.38
CA GLU A 10 -17.98 -2.39 -21.28
C GLU A 10 -19.36 -3.07 -21.19
N GLY A 11 -19.88 -3.27 -19.98
CA GLY A 11 -21.22 -3.83 -19.78
C GLY A 11 -22.31 -2.95 -20.38
N LYS A 12 -22.20 -1.63 -20.21
CA LYS A 12 -23.12 -0.63 -20.76
C LYS A 12 -23.09 -0.63 -22.29
N ARG A 13 -21.89 -0.64 -22.89
CA ARG A 13 -21.71 -0.75 -24.35
C ARG A 13 -22.38 -1.99 -24.93
N LEU A 14 -22.23 -3.15 -24.27
CA LEU A 14 -22.88 -4.39 -24.68
C LEU A 14 -24.42 -4.30 -24.57
N GLN A 15 -24.92 -3.60 -23.55
CA GLN A 15 -26.36 -3.34 -23.39
C GLN A 15 -26.90 -2.40 -24.47
N ASP A 16 -26.19 -1.33 -24.78
CA ASP A 16 -26.57 -0.35 -25.82
C ASP A 16 -26.58 -1.00 -27.22
N LEU A 17 -25.67 -1.95 -27.46
CA LEU A 17 -25.61 -2.77 -28.69
C LEU A 17 -26.65 -3.91 -28.71
N ASN A 18 -27.37 -4.14 -27.61
CA ASN A 18 -28.34 -5.22 -27.44
C ASN A 18 -27.74 -6.64 -27.69
N ASP A 19 -26.44 -6.81 -27.44
CA ASP A 19 -25.73 -8.09 -27.59
C ASP A 19 -25.96 -8.97 -26.34
N LYS A 20 -27.01 -9.80 -26.40
CA LYS A 20 -27.37 -10.71 -25.32
C LYS A 20 -26.28 -11.74 -25.02
N SER A 21 -25.62 -12.29 -26.04
CA SER A 21 -24.57 -13.31 -25.84
C SER A 21 -23.34 -12.70 -25.18
N GLY A 22 -22.95 -11.49 -25.60
CA GLY A 22 -21.89 -10.72 -24.98
C GLY A 22 -22.20 -10.40 -23.51
N LEU A 23 -23.42 -9.96 -23.21
CA LEU A 23 -23.87 -9.68 -21.84
C LEU A 23 -23.83 -10.91 -20.92
N GLU A 24 -24.28 -12.07 -21.37
CA GLU A 24 -24.21 -13.30 -20.56
C GLU A 24 -22.77 -13.70 -20.25
N LYS A 25 -21.86 -13.62 -21.24
CA LYS A 25 -20.43 -13.85 -21.02
C LYS A 25 -19.83 -12.83 -20.06
N PHE A 26 -20.24 -11.56 -20.17
CA PHE A 26 -19.83 -10.48 -19.28
C PHE A 26 -20.27 -10.74 -17.84
N PHE A 27 -21.55 -11.05 -17.59
CA PHE A 27 -22.05 -11.31 -16.25
C PHE A 27 -21.43 -12.56 -15.64
N ASN A 28 -21.26 -13.64 -16.40
CA ASN A 28 -20.58 -14.85 -15.93
C ASN A 28 -19.14 -14.57 -15.46
N LYS A 29 -18.46 -13.61 -16.10
CA LYS A 29 -17.08 -13.26 -15.77
C LYS A 29 -16.96 -12.27 -14.61
N TYR A 30 -17.81 -11.23 -14.58
CA TYR A 30 -17.59 -10.06 -13.73
C TYR A 30 -18.59 -9.87 -12.59
N LEU A 31 -19.79 -10.46 -12.67
CA LEU A 31 -20.88 -10.13 -11.73
C LEU A 31 -20.53 -10.50 -10.29
N LYS A 32 -20.11 -11.76 -10.05
CA LYS A 32 -19.78 -12.26 -8.70
C LYS A 32 -18.53 -11.64 -8.10
N THR A 33 -17.64 -11.11 -8.93
CA THR A 33 -16.43 -10.41 -8.51
C THR A 33 -16.65 -8.91 -8.34
N SER A 34 -17.75 -8.37 -8.86
CA SER A 34 -18.02 -6.93 -8.86
C SER A 34 -18.64 -6.49 -7.53
N ALA A 35 -18.00 -5.52 -6.89
CA ALA A 35 -18.59 -4.77 -5.78
C ALA A 35 -19.30 -3.49 -6.25
N ASP A 36 -19.36 -3.21 -7.56
CA ASP A 36 -20.00 -2.00 -8.12
C ASP A 36 -21.51 -2.18 -8.29
N SER A 37 -22.30 -1.36 -7.59
CA SER A 37 -23.76 -1.29 -7.64
C SER A 37 -24.30 -1.09 -9.07
N ARG A 38 -23.57 -0.39 -9.93
CA ARG A 38 -23.97 -0.11 -11.31
C ARG A 38 -23.97 -1.35 -12.19
N VAL A 39 -23.00 -2.26 -12.00
CA VAL A 39 -22.93 -3.54 -12.73
C VAL A 39 -24.13 -4.42 -12.35
N TRP A 40 -24.52 -4.41 -11.08
CA TRP A 40 -25.70 -5.13 -10.61
C TRP A 40 -27.00 -4.54 -11.17
N ASN A 41 -27.08 -3.22 -11.36
CA ASN A 41 -28.22 -2.59 -12.04
C ASN A 41 -28.32 -2.97 -13.52
N LEU A 42 -27.19 -3.08 -14.23
CA LEU A 42 -27.17 -3.60 -15.61
C LEU A 42 -27.76 -5.02 -15.67
N TYR A 43 -27.37 -5.88 -14.72
CA TYR A 43 -27.89 -7.24 -14.60
C TYR A 43 -29.40 -7.27 -14.33
N VAL A 44 -29.87 -6.44 -13.40
CA VAL A 44 -31.31 -6.30 -13.13
C VAL A 44 -32.07 -5.87 -14.38
N ASN A 45 -31.58 -4.88 -15.12
CA ASN A 45 -32.21 -4.40 -16.35
C ASN A 45 -32.22 -5.47 -17.45
N TYR A 46 -31.16 -6.27 -17.56
CA TYR A 46 -31.12 -7.42 -18.46
C TYR A 46 -32.20 -8.45 -18.12
N VAL A 47 -32.27 -8.84 -16.85
CA VAL A 47 -33.16 -9.90 -16.35
C VAL A 47 -34.63 -9.47 -16.32
N LYS A 48 -34.92 -8.18 -16.06
CA LYS A 48 -36.29 -7.63 -16.05
C LYS A 48 -37.05 -7.83 -17.36
N ASN A 49 -36.34 -7.99 -18.48
CA ASN A 49 -36.95 -8.20 -19.78
C ASN A 49 -37.44 -9.65 -19.98
N ASP A 50 -37.01 -10.60 -19.15
CA ASP A 50 -37.47 -11.98 -19.21
C ASP A 50 -38.58 -12.24 -18.16
N LYS A 51 -39.80 -12.44 -18.67
CA LYS A 51 -40.99 -12.71 -17.84
C LYS A 51 -40.93 -14.02 -17.07
N LYS A 52 -40.02 -14.94 -17.42
CA LYS A 52 -39.85 -16.23 -16.73
C LYS A 52 -39.11 -16.09 -15.40
N ILE A 53 -38.43 -14.98 -15.16
CA ILE A 53 -37.55 -14.82 -14.00
C ILE A 53 -38.29 -14.14 -12.85
N HIS A 54 -38.29 -14.79 -11.69
CA HIS A 54 -38.83 -14.22 -10.46
C HIS A 54 -37.91 -13.13 -9.90
N LEU A 55 -38.27 -11.86 -10.10
CA LEU A 55 -37.47 -10.71 -9.65
C LEU A 55 -37.19 -10.72 -8.15
N ALA A 56 -38.11 -11.22 -7.32
CA ALA A 56 -37.89 -11.35 -5.89
C ALA A 56 -36.68 -12.25 -5.55
N GLN A 57 -36.44 -13.32 -6.30
CA GLN A 57 -35.28 -14.19 -6.12
C GLN A 57 -33.99 -13.52 -6.60
N VAL A 58 -34.06 -12.75 -7.68
CA VAL A 58 -32.93 -11.98 -8.22
C VAL A 58 -32.47 -10.92 -7.22
N TYR A 59 -33.39 -10.13 -6.67
CA TYR A 59 -33.03 -9.12 -5.67
C TYR A 59 -32.51 -9.75 -4.38
N GLN A 60 -33.07 -10.88 -3.92
CA GLN A 60 -32.50 -11.63 -2.79
C GLN A 60 -31.07 -12.09 -3.05
N PHE A 61 -30.80 -12.58 -4.27
CA PHE A 61 -29.44 -12.93 -4.70
C PHE A 61 -28.51 -11.70 -4.62
N ILE A 62 -28.90 -10.57 -5.21
CA ILE A 62 -28.08 -9.35 -5.24
C ILE A 62 -27.80 -8.84 -3.82
N VAL A 63 -28.83 -8.74 -2.99
CA VAL A 63 -28.73 -8.25 -1.62
C VAL A 63 -27.81 -9.15 -0.77
N ASN A 64 -27.78 -10.46 -1.01
CA ASN A 64 -26.82 -11.34 -0.33
C ASN A 64 -25.37 -11.11 -0.77
N TYR A 65 -25.12 -10.80 -2.05
CA TYR A 65 -23.77 -10.48 -2.53
C TYR A 65 -23.30 -9.09 -2.10
N LEU A 66 -24.22 -8.12 -2.03
CA LEU A 66 -23.96 -6.74 -1.63
C LEU A 66 -24.17 -6.50 -0.13
N GLU A 67 -24.15 -7.55 0.69
CA GLU A 67 -24.39 -7.48 2.13
C GLU A 67 -23.49 -6.46 2.85
N HIS A 68 -22.24 -6.32 2.42
CA HIS A 68 -21.26 -5.44 3.05
C HIS A 68 -21.07 -4.12 2.30
N SER A 69 -21.88 -3.85 1.28
CA SER A 69 -21.77 -2.64 0.46
C SER A 69 -22.21 -1.39 1.19
N TYR A 70 -21.53 -0.28 0.91
CA TYR A 70 -21.93 1.05 1.35
C TYR A 70 -23.13 1.61 0.56
N GLU A 71 -23.52 0.96 -0.55
CA GLU A 71 -24.56 1.42 -1.48
C GLU A 71 -25.67 0.38 -1.68
N SER A 72 -26.07 -0.32 -0.62
CA SER A 72 -27.06 -1.39 -0.69
C SER A 72 -28.53 -0.93 -0.65
N PHE A 73 -28.80 0.33 -0.27
CA PHE A 73 -30.15 0.80 0.07
C PHE A 73 -31.20 0.55 -1.02
N GLU A 74 -30.92 0.96 -2.27
CA GLU A 74 -31.90 0.86 -3.36
C GLU A 74 -32.22 -0.62 -3.69
N PHE A 75 -31.22 -1.51 -3.62
CA PHE A 75 -31.43 -2.95 -3.82
C PHE A 75 -32.26 -3.57 -2.70
N VAL A 76 -32.03 -3.16 -1.45
CA VAL A 76 -32.82 -3.64 -0.30
C VAL A 76 -34.28 -3.21 -0.43
N LYS A 77 -34.51 -1.94 -0.78
CA LYS A 77 -35.85 -1.37 -0.97
C LYS A 77 -36.63 -2.08 -2.08
N GLU A 78 -36.02 -2.26 -3.26
CA GLU A 78 -36.66 -2.99 -4.36
C GLU A 78 -36.83 -4.48 -4.02
N CYS A 79 -35.92 -5.12 -3.28
CA CYS A 79 -36.08 -6.49 -2.80
C CYS A 79 -37.35 -6.66 -1.95
N ILE A 80 -37.54 -5.77 -0.97
CA ILE A 80 -38.71 -5.79 -0.07
C ILE A 80 -39.99 -5.51 -0.85
N LYS A 81 -39.95 -4.59 -1.82
CA LYS A 81 -41.08 -4.28 -2.70
C LYS A 81 -41.49 -5.48 -3.56
N GLU A 82 -40.55 -6.19 -4.18
CA GLU A 82 -40.84 -7.39 -4.97
C GLU A 82 -41.35 -8.55 -4.09
N LEU A 83 -40.78 -8.74 -2.89
CA LEU A 83 -41.31 -9.69 -1.91
C LEU A 83 -42.75 -9.34 -1.49
N ASN A 84 -43.07 -8.05 -1.41
CA ASN A 84 -44.42 -7.62 -1.06
C ASN A 84 -45.47 -7.90 -2.13
N LYS A 85 -45.10 -7.90 -3.41
CA LYS A 85 -45.99 -8.25 -4.52
C LYS A 85 -46.38 -9.73 -4.53
N THR A 86 -45.52 -10.59 -4.00
CA THR A 86 -45.74 -12.04 -3.97
C THR A 86 -46.66 -12.35 -2.79
N SER A 87 -47.95 -12.49 -3.05
CA SER A 87 -49.02 -12.56 -2.04
C SER A 87 -49.14 -13.91 -1.33
N LEU A 88 -48.44 -14.96 -1.81
CA LEU A 88 -48.68 -16.37 -1.42
C LEU A 88 -47.43 -17.10 -0.88
N GLU A 89 -46.32 -16.42 -0.62
CA GLU A 89 -45.13 -17.11 -0.09
C GLU A 89 -45.22 -17.31 1.44
N GLU A 90 -45.20 -18.58 1.87
CA GLU A 90 -44.98 -18.95 3.27
C GLU A 90 -43.68 -18.32 3.80
N GLY A 91 -43.72 -17.81 5.04
CA GLY A 91 -42.56 -17.19 5.68
C GLY A 91 -42.17 -15.81 5.11
N LYS A 92 -43.00 -15.17 4.28
CA LYS A 92 -42.76 -13.81 3.74
C LYS A 92 -42.38 -12.80 4.83
N ILE A 93 -43.13 -12.78 5.94
CA ILE A 93 -42.89 -11.85 7.04
C ILE A 93 -41.48 -12.05 7.61
N ASP A 94 -41.08 -13.31 7.83
CA ASP A 94 -39.75 -13.62 8.39
C ASP A 94 -38.62 -13.31 7.40
N LYS A 95 -38.83 -13.51 6.09
CA LYS A 95 -37.88 -13.09 5.05
C LYS A 95 -37.67 -11.57 5.07
N ILE A 96 -38.75 -10.79 5.10
CA ILE A 96 -38.68 -9.32 5.12
C ILE A 96 -38.04 -8.83 6.42
N ARG A 97 -38.44 -9.38 7.59
CA ARG A 97 -37.82 -9.09 8.88
C ARG A 97 -36.32 -9.35 8.85
N ARG A 98 -35.91 -10.51 8.33
CA ARG A 98 -34.50 -10.89 8.22
C ARG A 98 -33.72 -9.91 7.34
N ILE A 99 -34.31 -9.41 6.25
CA ILE A 99 -33.66 -8.42 5.39
C ILE A 99 -33.50 -7.10 6.15
N TYR A 100 -34.56 -6.56 6.75
CA TYR A 100 -34.47 -5.32 7.52
C TYR A 100 -33.44 -5.44 8.65
N THR A 101 -33.62 -6.41 9.54
CA THR A 101 -32.75 -6.60 10.72
C THR A 101 -31.29 -6.89 10.35
N LYS A 102 -31.02 -7.42 9.16
CA LYS A 102 -29.66 -7.59 8.63
C LYS A 102 -29.07 -6.26 8.18
N PHE A 103 -29.77 -5.49 7.35
CA PHE A 103 -29.22 -4.29 6.71
C PHE A 103 -29.18 -3.07 7.62
N VAL A 104 -30.11 -2.93 8.56
CA VAL A 104 -30.04 -1.83 9.55
C VAL A 104 -28.81 -1.92 10.46
N LYS A 105 -28.14 -3.08 10.52
CA LYS A 105 -26.89 -3.32 11.26
C LYS A 105 -25.63 -3.09 10.42
N VAL A 106 -25.78 -2.79 9.12
CA VAL A 106 -24.67 -2.59 8.18
C VAL A 106 -24.55 -1.10 7.86
N PRO A 107 -23.34 -0.51 7.95
CA PRO A 107 -23.09 0.87 7.51
C PRO A 107 -23.33 1.01 5.99
N HIS A 108 -24.38 1.73 5.58
CA HIS A 108 -24.67 2.03 4.17
C HIS A 108 -25.42 3.37 3.98
N ASN A 109 -25.56 3.80 2.73
CA ASN A 109 -26.26 5.03 2.37
C ASN A 109 -27.74 5.01 2.80
N LYS A 110 -28.28 6.18 3.18
CA LYS A 110 -29.70 6.33 3.59
C LYS A 110 -30.15 5.34 4.71
N LEU A 111 -29.23 4.92 5.59
CA LEU A 111 -29.51 3.98 6.69
C LEU A 111 -30.67 4.46 7.61
N SER A 112 -30.77 5.76 7.88
CA SER A 112 -31.87 6.32 8.67
C SER A 112 -33.24 6.20 7.99
N GLU A 113 -33.28 6.27 6.65
CA GLU A 113 -34.52 6.03 5.89
C GLU A 113 -34.94 4.57 6.02
N LEU A 114 -33.98 3.64 5.90
CA LEU A 114 -34.25 2.20 6.06
C LEU A 114 -34.75 1.86 7.46
N PHE A 115 -34.14 2.43 8.50
CA PHE A 115 -34.57 2.18 9.89
C PHE A 115 -36.00 2.69 10.13
N ARG A 116 -36.33 3.89 9.64
CA ARG A 116 -37.71 4.42 9.71
C ARG A 116 -38.71 3.53 8.96
N GLU A 117 -38.35 3.02 7.79
CA GLU A 117 -39.20 2.08 7.04
C GLU A 117 -39.38 0.75 7.80
N TYR A 118 -38.34 0.25 8.48
CA TYR A 118 -38.43 -0.93 9.34
C TYR A 118 -39.37 -0.72 10.54
N GLU A 119 -39.27 0.41 11.24
CA GLU A 119 -40.14 0.74 12.37
C GLU A 119 -41.61 0.75 11.96
N GLN A 120 -41.92 1.44 10.85
CA GLN A 120 -43.28 1.49 10.30
C GLN A 120 -43.78 0.10 9.89
N TRP A 121 -42.90 -0.69 9.26
CA TRP A 121 -43.23 -2.04 8.83
C TRP A 121 -43.51 -2.96 10.03
N GLU A 122 -42.71 -2.96 11.09
CA GLU A 122 -42.96 -3.84 12.24
C GLU A 122 -44.22 -3.48 13.02
N ILE A 123 -44.51 -2.18 13.16
CA ILE A 123 -45.78 -1.73 13.75
C ILE A 123 -46.96 -2.24 12.91
N SER A 124 -46.83 -2.27 11.58
CA SER A 124 -47.88 -2.78 10.68
C SER A 124 -48.08 -4.29 10.78
N VAL A 125 -47.02 -5.05 11.06
CA VAL A 125 -47.05 -6.52 11.16
C VAL A 125 -47.59 -6.97 12.52
N ASN A 126 -47.04 -6.44 13.62
CA ASN A 126 -47.48 -6.79 14.97
C ASN A 126 -47.22 -5.64 15.95
N LYS A 127 -48.25 -4.82 16.20
CA LYS A 127 -48.20 -3.68 17.13
C LYS A 127 -47.73 -4.03 18.54
N ILE A 128 -48.02 -5.23 19.04
CA ILE A 128 -47.69 -5.62 20.41
C ILE A 128 -46.19 -5.91 20.54
N ASN A 129 -45.63 -6.68 19.59
CA ASN A 129 -44.23 -7.08 19.64
C ASN A 129 -43.27 -6.08 18.99
N ALA A 130 -43.79 -5.14 18.18
CA ALA A 130 -42.98 -4.18 17.42
C ALA A 130 -41.97 -3.43 18.28
N LYS A 131 -42.40 -2.93 19.44
CA LYS A 131 -41.51 -2.18 20.35
C LYS A 131 -40.29 -3.00 20.78
N SER A 132 -40.51 -4.24 21.22
CA SER A 132 -39.42 -5.13 21.65
C SER A 132 -38.50 -5.49 20.49
N MET A 133 -39.04 -5.75 19.29
CA MET A 133 -38.25 -6.08 18.09
C MET A 133 -37.39 -4.89 17.61
N ILE A 134 -37.90 -3.66 17.74
CA ILE A 134 -37.17 -2.44 17.37
C ILE A 134 -36.06 -2.16 18.39
N GLU A 135 -36.36 -2.25 19.70
CA GLU A 135 -35.40 -2.03 20.78
C GLU A 135 -34.21 -3.00 20.73
N GLU A 136 -34.42 -4.25 20.31
CA GLU A 136 -33.34 -5.23 20.15
C GLU A 136 -32.32 -4.81 19.07
N VAL A 137 -32.78 -4.14 18.02
CA VAL A 137 -31.97 -3.81 16.83
C VAL A 137 -31.37 -2.40 16.92
N GLN A 138 -32.00 -1.51 17.68
CA GLN A 138 -31.65 -0.09 17.77
C GLN A 138 -30.17 0.18 18.14
N PRO A 139 -29.53 -0.50 19.11
CA PRO A 139 -28.12 -0.25 19.44
C PRO A 139 -27.17 -0.54 18.27
N TYR A 140 -27.46 -1.59 17.49
CA TYR A 140 -26.68 -1.95 16.31
C TYR A 140 -26.86 -0.94 15.19
N TYR A 141 -28.09 -0.44 14.98
CA TYR A 141 -28.36 0.65 14.04
C TYR A 141 -27.59 1.92 14.39
N ILE A 142 -27.62 2.35 15.67
CA ILE A 142 -26.90 3.54 16.11
C ILE A 142 -25.41 3.39 15.84
N ASN A 143 -24.81 2.24 16.18
CA ASN A 143 -23.40 1.97 15.89
C ASN A 143 -23.11 1.99 14.38
N ALA A 144 -23.92 1.31 13.57
CA ALA A 144 -23.77 1.28 12.12
C ALA A 144 -23.86 2.68 11.49
N MET A 145 -24.75 3.54 12.02
CA MET A 145 -24.89 4.93 11.59
C MET A 145 -23.65 5.77 11.94
N THR A 146 -23.14 5.66 13.17
CA THR A 146 -21.90 6.35 13.58
C THR A 146 -20.71 5.91 12.73
N VAL A 147 -20.59 4.63 12.42
CA VAL A 147 -19.54 4.10 11.53
C VAL A 147 -19.72 4.64 10.12
N TYR A 148 -20.94 4.62 9.58
CA TYR A 148 -21.21 5.13 8.23
C TYR A 148 -20.90 6.62 8.10
N GLN A 149 -21.15 7.43 9.14
CA GLN A 149 -20.79 8.86 9.13
C GLN A 149 -19.28 9.05 8.89
N LYS A 150 -18.42 8.32 9.63
CA LYS A 150 -16.96 8.37 9.48
C LYS A 150 -16.50 7.88 8.10
N ILE A 151 -17.11 6.79 7.61
CA ILE A 151 -16.82 6.21 6.29
C ILE A 151 -17.22 7.17 5.17
N SER A 152 -18.40 7.78 5.26
CA SER A 152 -18.94 8.68 4.23
C SER A 152 -18.04 9.91 4.02
N GLN A 153 -17.42 10.42 5.08
CA GLN A 153 -16.43 11.49 4.98
C GLN A 153 -15.18 11.02 4.23
N SER A 154 -14.69 9.82 4.54
CA SER A 154 -13.49 9.23 3.93
C SER A 154 -13.72 8.85 2.46
N LEU A 155 -14.93 8.37 2.11
CA LEU A 155 -15.35 8.12 0.72
C LEU A 155 -15.37 9.42 -0.09
N LYS A 156 -15.90 10.52 0.47
CA LYS A 156 -15.94 11.84 -0.19
C LYS A 156 -14.55 12.42 -0.42
N SER A 157 -13.66 12.31 0.57
CA SER A 157 -12.28 12.80 0.46
C SER A 157 -11.35 11.87 -0.32
N LYS A 158 -11.82 10.69 -0.73
CA LYS A 158 -11.02 9.62 -1.37
C LYS A 158 -9.82 9.17 -0.54
N ASN A 159 -9.86 9.36 0.78
CA ASN A 159 -8.83 8.87 1.69
C ASN A 159 -9.11 7.41 2.06
N PHE A 160 -8.57 6.48 1.26
CA PHE A 160 -8.77 5.05 1.45
C PHE A 160 -8.00 4.50 2.65
N TYR A 161 -6.86 5.09 3.03
CA TYR A 161 -6.08 4.66 4.20
C TYR A 161 -6.90 4.80 5.48
N LYS A 162 -7.54 5.96 5.66
CA LYS A 162 -8.45 6.20 6.78
C LYS A 162 -9.64 5.26 6.77
N LEU A 163 -10.17 4.94 5.58
CA LEU A 163 -11.27 3.98 5.43
C LEU A 163 -10.85 2.57 5.87
N ILE A 164 -9.68 2.09 5.42
CA ILE A 164 -9.12 0.79 5.81
C ILE A 164 -8.89 0.75 7.32
N ASP A 165 -8.30 1.80 7.91
CA ASP A 165 -8.05 1.88 9.35
C ASP A 165 -9.34 1.80 10.16
N ILE A 166 -10.42 2.47 9.70
CA ILE A 166 -11.74 2.38 10.32
C ILE A 166 -12.25 0.93 10.26
N GLU A 167 -12.20 0.27 9.09
CA GLU A 167 -12.73 -1.09 8.96
C GLU A 167 -11.91 -2.13 9.72
N VAL A 168 -10.58 -2.04 9.70
CA VAL A 168 -9.66 -2.93 10.43
C VAL A 168 -9.85 -2.83 11.94
N SER A 169 -10.26 -1.67 12.45
CA SER A 169 -10.59 -1.50 13.89
C SER A 169 -11.81 -2.31 14.35
N ASN A 170 -12.53 -2.97 13.43
CA ASN A 170 -13.74 -3.75 13.67
C ASN A 170 -14.78 -2.99 14.54
N PRO A 171 -15.24 -1.80 14.10
CA PRO A 171 -16.09 -0.95 14.93
C PRO A 171 -17.49 -1.56 15.15
N LEU A 172 -17.89 -2.49 14.28
CA LEU A 172 -19.13 -3.27 14.39
C LEU A 172 -19.02 -4.46 15.37
N LYS A 173 -17.82 -4.72 15.92
CA LYS A 173 -17.54 -5.83 16.85
C LYS A 173 -17.98 -7.19 16.29
N LEU A 174 -17.72 -7.42 15.01
CA LEU A 174 -18.07 -8.67 14.31
C LEU A 174 -17.20 -9.83 14.81
N ASN A 175 -17.74 -11.04 14.76
CA ASN A 175 -16.94 -12.26 14.92
C ASN A 175 -15.89 -12.38 13.79
N LYS A 176 -14.86 -13.20 13.98
CA LYS A 176 -13.74 -13.31 13.03
C LYS A 176 -14.17 -13.62 11.59
N LYS A 177 -15.07 -14.59 11.39
CA LYS A 177 -15.56 -14.97 10.05
C LYS A 177 -16.32 -13.84 9.36
N SER A 178 -17.24 -13.19 10.06
CA SER A 178 -18.02 -12.06 9.54
C SER A 178 -17.15 -10.84 9.30
N PHE A 179 -16.17 -10.59 10.17
CA PHE A 179 -15.16 -9.54 10.01
C PHE A 179 -14.32 -9.77 8.75
N ASP A 180 -13.77 -10.97 8.56
CA ASP A 180 -12.94 -11.29 7.39
C ASP A 180 -13.74 -11.18 6.09
N ASN A 181 -15.00 -11.63 6.08
CA ASN A 181 -15.89 -11.46 4.93
C ASN A 181 -16.15 -9.99 4.59
N ARG A 182 -16.44 -9.16 5.61
CA ARG A 182 -16.64 -7.72 5.44
C ARG A 182 -15.37 -7.07 4.91
N LEU A 183 -14.24 -7.31 5.55
CA LEU A 183 -12.98 -6.68 5.18
C LEU A 183 -12.54 -7.10 3.76
N ASN A 184 -12.69 -8.38 3.40
CA ASN A 184 -12.44 -8.86 2.04
C ASN A 184 -13.35 -8.18 1.02
N PHE A 185 -14.65 -8.02 1.31
CA PHE A 185 -15.56 -7.31 0.42
C PHE A 185 -15.13 -5.84 0.22
N ILE A 186 -14.80 -5.13 1.30
CA ILE A 186 -14.37 -3.73 1.22
C ILE A 186 -13.04 -3.57 0.49
N LEU A 187 -12.04 -4.41 0.78
CA LEU A 187 -10.75 -4.35 0.11
C LEU A 187 -10.89 -4.66 -1.38
N ASN A 188 -11.71 -5.65 -1.77
CA ASN A 188 -12.02 -5.91 -3.17
C ASN A 188 -12.70 -4.71 -3.83
N TYR A 189 -13.65 -4.07 -3.14
CA TYR A 189 -14.27 -2.83 -3.60
C TYR A 189 -13.22 -1.71 -3.84
N LEU A 190 -12.25 -1.54 -2.95
CA LEU A 190 -11.21 -0.52 -3.11
C LEU A 190 -10.24 -0.85 -4.25
N LEU A 191 -9.78 -2.11 -4.36
CA LEU A 191 -8.88 -2.58 -5.42
C LEU A 191 -9.47 -2.33 -6.80
N LEU A 192 -10.75 -2.66 -6.96
CA LEU A 192 -11.49 -2.48 -8.19
C LEU A 192 -11.68 -0.99 -8.56
N ASN A 193 -11.65 -0.09 -7.57
CA ASN A 193 -11.68 1.36 -7.77
C ASN A 193 -10.28 1.96 -8.10
N ASN A 194 -9.23 1.14 -8.19
CA ASN A 194 -7.88 1.48 -8.67
C ASN A 194 -7.16 2.65 -7.98
N TYR A 195 -7.56 3.00 -6.75
CA TYR A 195 -6.72 3.83 -5.88
C TYR A 195 -5.54 2.97 -5.42
N ASN A 196 -4.31 3.36 -5.78
CA ASN A 196 -3.06 2.71 -5.33
C ASN A 196 -3.14 1.18 -5.17
N TYR A 197 -3.55 0.48 -6.24
CA TYR A 197 -3.79 -0.97 -6.25
C TYR A 197 -2.71 -1.78 -5.52
N GLU A 198 -1.45 -1.42 -5.76
CA GLU A 198 -0.29 -2.03 -5.11
C GLU A 198 -0.37 -2.01 -3.58
N GLU A 199 -0.62 -0.84 -3.00
CA GLU A 199 -0.62 -0.61 -1.56
C GLU A 199 -1.81 -1.32 -0.90
N ILE A 200 -2.96 -1.31 -1.57
CA ILE A 200 -4.17 -1.98 -1.06
C ILE A 200 -4.01 -3.50 -1.09
N GLU A 201 -3.41 -4.07 -2.13
CA GLU A 201 -3.20 -5.52 -2.21
C GLU A 201 -2.15 -5.99 -1.17
N ILE A 202 -1.14 -5.16 -0.88
CA ILE A 202 -0.20 -5.39 0.23
C ILE A 202 -0.94 -5.35 1.58
N LEU A 203 -1.74 -4.31 1.85
CA LEU A 203 -2.52 -4.24 3.10
C LEU A 203 -3.48 -5.42 3.24
N ARG A 204 -4.11 -5.84 2.12
CA ARG A 204 -4.96 -7.03 2.08
C ARG A 204 -4.20 -8.29 2.50
N SER A 205 -2.95 -8.45 2.09
CA SER A 205 -2.11 -9.60 2.51
C SER A 205 -1.73 -9.61 3.98
N ILE A 206 -1.66 -8.43 4.58
CA ILE A 206 -1.34 -8.30 6.00
C ILE A 206 -2.57 -8.61 6.86
N TYR A 207 -3.74 -8.11 6.45
CA TYR A 207 -4.96 -8.23 7.25
C TYR A 207 -5.76 -9.51 6.98
N LEU A 208 -5.59 -10.16 5.83
CA LEU A 208 -6.28 -11.39 5.46
C LEU A 208 -5.30 -12.54 5.18
N ASN A 209 -5.46 -13.65 5.91
CA ASN A 209 -4.53 -14.80 5.86
C ASN A 209 -4.57 -15.60 4.55
N ASN A 210 -5.65 -15.50 3.75
CA ASN A 210 -5.85 -16.32 2.56
C ASN A 210 -5.81 -15.47 1.30
N ILE A 211 -4.62 -15.29 0.72
CA ILE A 211 -4.52 -14.81 -0.66
C ILE A 211 -3.93 -15.89 -1.56
N SER A 212 -4.82 -16.64 -2.19
CA SER A 212 -4.44 -17.73 -3.09
C SER A 212 -4.22 -17.26 -4.53
N ASN A 213 -4.78 -16.11 -4.93
CA ASN A 213 -4.82 -15.63 -6.30
C ASN A 213 -4.48 -14.13 -6.39
N VAL A 214 -3.21 -13.78 -6.17
CA VAL A 214 -2.71 -12.41 -6.42
C VAL A 214 -2.29 -12.28 -7.88
N GLU A 215 -2.92 -11.37 -8.62
CA GLU A 215 -2.36 -10.91 -9.91
C GLU A 215 -1.21 -9.95 -9.62
N VAL A 216 0.03 -10.46 -9.64
CA VAL A 216 1.22 -9.63 -9.42
C VAL A 216 1.36 -8.64 -10.58
N ILE A 217 1.23 -7.36 -10.28
CA ILE A 217 1.47 -6.27 -11.24
C ILE A 217 2.96 -6.03 -11.44
N ASN A 218 3.33 -5.42 -12.58
CA ASN A 218 4.71 -5.05 -12.88
C ASN A 218 5.12 -3.78 -12.12
N SER A 219 5.27 -3.90 -10.81
CA SER A 219 5.80 -2.86 -9.92
C SER A 219 6.81 -3.46 -8.97
N CYS A 220 7.91 -2.75 -8.70
CA CYS A 220 8.99 -3.26 -7.86
C CYS A 220 8.51 -3.59 -6.45
N LEU A 221 7.72 -2.72 -5.80
CA LEU A 221 7.26 -2.95 -4.44
C LEU A 221 6.33 -4.18 -4.37
N HIS A 222 5.39 -4.31 -5.31
CA HIS A 222 4.49 -5.46 -5.42
C HIS A 222 5.27 -6.76 -5.67
N GLN A 223 6.20 -6.74 -6.62
CA GLN A 223 7.05 -7.89 -6.93
C GLN A 223 7.89 -8.31 -5.72
N TYR A 224 8.53 -7.36 -5.03
CA TYR A 224 9.33 -7.67 -3.85
C TYR A 224 8.46 -8.27 -2.76
N TRP A 225 7.39 -7.58 -2.35
CA TRP A 225 6.50 -8.04 -1.29
C TRP A 225 5.97 -9.46 -1.53
N PHE A 226 5.42 -9.73 -2.71
CA PHE A 226 4.86 -11.05 -3.01
C PHE A 226 5.93 -12.10 -3.34
N SER A 227 7.17 -11.71 -3.69
CA SER A 227 8.29 -12.67 -3.76
C SER A 227 8.61 -13.25 -2.38
N PHE A 228 8.60 -12.41 -1.34
CA PHE A 228 8.78 -12.85 0.04
C PHE A 228 7.59 -13.66 0.56
N HIS A 229 6.35 -13.33 0.15
CA HIS A 229 5.15 -13.97 0.67
C HIS A 229 4.73 -15.26 -0.08
N LEU A 230 4.90 -15.33 -1.41
CA LEU A 230 4.33 -16.40 -2.24
C LEU A 230 5.40 -17.29 -2.88
N LYS A 231 6.21 -16.76 -3.81
CA LYS A 231 7.17 -17.54 -4.62
C LYS A 231 8.36 -16.68 -5.08
N LYS A 232 9.55 -17.28 -5.12
CA LYS A 232 10.82 -16.68 -5.62
C LYS A 232 10.72 -16.04 -7.01
N ASN A 233 9.89 -16.58 -7.91
CA ASN A 233 9.92 -16.29 -9.34
C ASN A 233 9.31 -14.93 -9.75
N LEU A 234 9.05 -14.03 -8.81
CA LEU A 234 8.39 -12.75 -9.07
C LEU A 234 9.37 -11.57 -9.17
N PHE A 235 10.64 -11.75 -8.81
CA PHE A 235 11.68 -10.73 -9.04
C PHE A 235 11.94 -10.54 -10.55
N ASP A 236 11.83 -9.29 -11.03
CA ASP A 236 12.13 -8.92 -12.42
C ASP A 236 13.56 -8.42 -12.58
N PHE A 237 14.41 -9.22 -13.23
CA PHE A 237 15.80 -8.88 -13.51
C PHE A 237 16.03 -8.26 -14.89
N SER A 238 14.97 -8.04 -15.69
CA SER A 238 15.09 -7.52 -17.06
C SER A 238 15.79 -6.16 -17.14
N ARG A 239 15.61 -5.32 -16.11
CA ARG A 239 16.16 -3.96 -16.04
C ARG A 239 17.53 -3.86 -15.35
N LYS A 240 18.12 -4.98 -14.89
CA LYS A 240 19.36 -5.02 -14.09
C LYS A 240 19.41 -3.93 -13.00
N ASN A 241 18.35 -3.84 -12.18
CA ASN A 241 18.24 -2.88 -11.09
C ASN A 241 18.93 -3.39 -9.82
N ASP A 242 19.88 -2.62 -9.27
CA ASP A 242 20.58 -2.92 -8.01
C ASP A 242 19.61 -3.19 -6.85
N LEU A 243 18.51 -2.44 -6.77
CA LEU A 243 17.54 -2.59 -5.69
C LEU A 243 16.83 -3.95 -5.75
N THR A 244 16.57 -4.44 -6.96
CA THR A 244 16.01 -5.80 -7.18
C THR A 244 17.03 -6.85 -6.77
N ALA A 245 18.30 -6.68 -7.16
CA ALA A 245 19.37 -7.58 -6.77
C ALA A 245 19.56 -7.67 -5.25
N ILE A 246 19.57 -6.54 -4.56
CA ILE A 246 19.69 -6.46 -3.10
C ILE A 246 18.54 -7.19 -2.41
N ASN A 247 17.29 -6.88 -2.80
CA ASN A 247 16.13 -7.51 -2.20
C ASN A 247 16.03 -9.01 -2.51
N TYR A 248 16.49 -9.43 -3.69
CA TYR A 248 16.63 -10.84 -4.03
C TYR A 248 17.68 -11.54 -3.18
N LEU A 249 18.86 -10.94 -3.00
CA LEU A 249 19.90 -11.50 -2.11
C LEU A 249 19.40 -11.60 -0.66
N ASN A 250 18.66 -10.61 -0.17
CA ASN A 250 18.00 -10.66 1.13
C ASN A 250 17.04 -11.86 1.23
N TRP A 251 16.21 -12.05 0.20
CA TRP A 251 15.30 -13.18 0.11
C TRP A 251 16.04 -14.53 0.15
N VAL A 252 17.16 -14.65 -0.57
CA VAL A 252 17.99 -15.87 -0.59
C VAL A 252 18.55 -16.15 0.80
N VAL A 253 19.06 -15.14 1.52
CA VAL A 253 19.54 -15.33 2.89
C VAL A 253 18.43 -15.83 3.81
N GLN A 254 17.23 -15.24 3.73
CA GLN A 254 16.12 -15.59 4.62
C GLN A 254 15.52 -16.99 4.34
N ASN A 255 15.53 -17.45 3.09
CA ASN A 255 14.84 -18.69 2.69
C ASN A 255 15.80 -19.86 2.40
N GLU A 256 16.99 -19.58 1.87
CA GLU A 256 17.96 -20.59 1.39
C GLU A 256 19.27 -20.59 2.19
N GLY A 257 19.46 -19.61 3.09
CA GLY A 257 20.61 -19.51 3.98
C GLY A 257 21.85 -18.83 3.38
N ILE A 258 22.88 -18.69 4.22
CA ILE A 258 24.06 -17.86 3.92
C ILE A 258 24.95 -18.45 2.81
N GLU A 259 25.04 -19.78 2.69
CA GLU A 259 25.87 -20.43 1.67
C GLU A 259 25.30 -20.23 0.27
N SER A 260 23.99 -20.45 0.11
CA SER A 260 23.25 -20.18 -1.13
C SER A 260 23.39 -18.72 -1.55
N TYR A 261 23.27 -17.80 -0.59
CA TYR A 261 23.50 -16.38 -0.80
C TYR A 261 24.91 -16.07 -1.33
N ARG A 262 25.97 -16.63 -0.73
CA ARG A 262 27.35 -16.40 -1.17
C ARG A 262 27.58 -16.85 -2.61
N ASN A 263 27.03 -18.01 -2.98
CA ASN A 263 27.11 -18.50 -4.36
C ASN A 263 26.37 -17.56 -5.31
N LYS A 264 25.14 -17.16 -4.94
CA LYS A 264 24.33 -16.28 -5.78
C LYS A 264 24.94 -14.89 -5.94
N PHE A 265 25.50 -14.32 -4.87
CA PHE A 265 26.25 -13.07 -4.93
C PHE A 265 27.43 -13.17 -5.89
N LYS A 266 28.23 -14.24 -5.80
CA LYS A 266 29.38 -14.45 -6.72
C LYS A 266 28.96 -14.51 -8.19
N GLU A 267 27.82 -15.14 -8.50
CA GLU A 267 27.28 -15.21 -9.86
C GLU A 267 26.87 -13.84 -10.38
N MET A 268 26.20 -13.03 -9.55
CA MET A 268 25.52 -11.82 -10.02
C MET A 268 26.31 -10.53 -9.81
N LYS A 269 27.30 -10.49 -8.92
CA LYS A 269 27.99 -9.25 -8.48
C LYS A 269 28.59 -8.41 -9.62
N ASN A 270 28.93 -9.01 -10.75
CA ASN A 270 29.53 -8.30 -11.89
C ASN A 270 28.47 -7.64 -12.80
N ASP A 271 27.20 -7.99 -12.65
CA ASP A 271 26.09 -7.40 -13.41
C ASP A 271 25.54 -6.09 -12.79
N TYR A 272 25.97 -5.74 -11.58
CA TYR A 272 25.40 -4.66 -10.76
C TYR A 272 26.48 -3.71 -10.22
N THR A 273 26.07 -2.56 -9.67
CA THR A 273 27.00 -1.53 -9.20
C THR A 273 27.53 -1.80 -7.78
N PHE A 274 28.40 -0.90 -7.29
CA PHE A 274 29.00 -0.97 -5.96
C PHE A 274 27.99 -1.13 -4.81
N ARG A 275 26.73 -0.70 -4.97
CA ARG A 275 25.70 -0.78 -3.93
C ARG A 275 25.39 -2.22 -3.51
N VAL A 276 25.41 -3.16 -4.47
CA VAL A 276 25.24 -4.60 -4.18
C VAL A 276 26.41 -5.13 -3.35
N TYR A 277 27.63 -4.63 -3.57
CA TYR A 277 28.80 -5.01 -2.77
C TYR A 277 28.71 -4.45 -1.35
N ILE A 278 28.23 -3.22 -1.17
CA ILE A 278 28.01 -2.64 0.18
C ILE A 278 27.01 -3.51 0.94
N TYR A 279 25.86 -3.81 0.35
CA TYR A 279 24.85 -4.68 0.95
C TYR A 279 25.44 -6.05 1.31
N ALA A 280 26.21 -6.63 0.39
CA ALA A 280 26.78 -7.94 0.60
C ALA A 280 27.79 -7.97 1.75
N ALA A 281 28.59 -6.91 1.88
CA ALA A 281 29.53 -6.75 2.97
C ALA A 281 28.83 -6.49 4.32
N GLU A 282 27.72 -5.76 4.36
CA GLU A 282 26.94 -5.56 5.59
C GLU A 282 26.39 -6.88 6.15
N LEU A 283 25.92 -7.76 5.26
CA LEU A 283 25.51 -9.12 5.64
C LEU A 283 26.68 -9.96 6.16
N GLU A 284 27.83 -9.92 5.48
CA GLU A 284 29.02 -10.64 5.92
C GLU A 284 29.64 -10.06 7.19
N MET A 285 29.49 -8.76 7.48
CA MET A 285 30.05 -8.14 8.69
C MET A 285 29.54 -8.80 9.97
N ARG A 286 28.29 -9.30 9.95
CA ARG A 286 27.69 -10.05 11.08
C ARG A 286 28.28 -11.45 11.25
N ASN A 287 28.87 -12.01 10.20
CA ASN A 287 29.37 -13.39 10.16
C ASN A 287 30.90 -13.45 10.21
N ASN A 288 31.57 -12.73 9.31
CA ASN A 288 33.01 -12.68 9.16
C ASN A 288 33.46 -11.31 8.63
N SER A 289 34.09 -10.50 9.49
CA SER A 289 34.58 -9.16 9.16
C SER A 289 35.65 -9.14 8.07
N ILE A 290 36.43 -10.22 7.91
CA ILE A 290 37.44 -10.35 6.86
C ILE A 290 36.78 -10.50 5.49
N ASN A 291 35.71 -11.30 5.40
CA ASN A 291 34.96 -11.44 4.16
C ASN A 291 34.33 -10.10 3.75
N ALA A 292 33.74 -9.37 4.71
CA ALA A 292 33.20 -8.04 4.46
C ALA A 292 34.28 -7.08 3.93
N TYR A 293 35.47 -7.12 4.52
CA TYR A 293 36.62 -6.32 4.05
C TYR A 293 37.00 -6.68 2.61
N ASN A 294 37.11 -7.97 2.29
CA ASN A 294 37.51 -8.43 0.96
C ASN A 294 36.49 -8.02 -0.11
N ILE A 295 35.18 -8.11 0.19
CA ILE A 295 34.10 -7.69 -0.72
C ILE A 295 34.19 -6.19 -1.01
N LEU A 296 34.35 -5.37 0.03
CA LEU A 296 34.46 -3.91 -0.13
C LEU A 296 35.77 -3.50 -0.80
N ASN A 297 36.85 -4.22 -0.57
CA ASN A 297 38.11 -3.99 -1.25
C ASN A 297 37.99 -4.26 -2.76
N GLU A 298 37.35 -5.37 -3.15
CA GLU A 298 37.05 -5.65 -4.56
C GLU A 298 36.17 -4.55 -5.18
N ALA A 299 35.18 -4.06 -4.44
CA ALA A 299 34.34 -2.96 -4.90
C ALA A 299 35.14 -1.66 -5.06
N PHE A 300 36.02 -1.34 -4.12
CA PHE A 300 36.86 -0.14 -4.15
C PHE A 300 37.83 -0.16 -5.33
N GLU A 301 38.41 -1.33 -5.65
CA GLU A 301 39.27 -1.48 -6.83
C GLU A 301 38.52 -1.19 -8.14
N LYS A 302 37.22 -1.52 -8.21
CA LYS A 302 36.37 -1.24 -9.37
C LYS A 302 35.84 0.20 -9.40
N TYR A 303 35.55 0.78 -8.22
CA TYR A 303 34.84 2.06 -8.07
C TYR A 303 35.52 3.01 -7.07
N PRO A 304 36.80 3.39 -7.26
CA PRO A 304 37.59 4.10 -6.24
C PRO A 304 37.13 5.54 -5.95
N ASN A 305 36.43 6.15 -6.90
CA ASN A 305 36.00 7.56 -6.84
C ASN A 305 34.58 7.74 -6.29
N GLU A 306 33.88 6.65 -5.97
CA GLU A 306 32.51 6.72 -5.46
C GLU A 306 32.50 7.09 -3.98
N SER A 307 32.08 8.33 -3.68
CA SER A 307 32.00 8.86 -2.30
C SER A 307 31.22 7.96 -1.35
N LEU A 308 30.05 7.47 -1.80
CA LEU A 308 29.17 6.64 -0.98
C LEU A 308 29.83 5.31 -0.60
N LEU A 309 30.55 4.68 -1.53
CA LEU A 309 31.29 3.44 -1.27
C LEU A 309 32.37 3.69 -0.21
N ASN A 310 33.16 4.75 -0.38
CA ASN A 310 34.23 5.09 0.55
C ASN A 310 33.69 5.39 1.95
N GLU A 311 32.59 6.14 2.04
CA GLU A 311 31.91 6.44 3.30
C GLU A 311 31.39 5.17 3.98
N MET A 312 30.73 4.28 3.25
CA MET A 312 30.20 3.03 3.82
C MET A 312 31.30 2.05 4.21
N PHE A 313 32.34 1.92 3.40
CA PHE A 313 33.50 1.09 3.73
C PHE A 313 34.13 1.56 5.03
N PHE A 314 34.40 2.87 5.17
CA PHE A 314 34.94 3.41 6.41
C PHE A 314 33.97 3.25 7.60
N LYS A 315 32.69 3.57 7.41
CA LYS A 315 31.66 3.54 8.46
C LYS A 315 31.44 2.15 9.04
N MET A 316 31.53 1.10 8.23
CA MET A 316 31.32 -0.28 8.69
C MET A 316 32.39 -0.71 9.69
N PHE A 317 33.67 -0.44 9.41
CA PHE A 317 34.77 -0.79 10.33
C PHE A 317 34.91 0.19 11.49
N TYR A 318 34.55 1.46 11.28
CA TYR A 318 34.41 2.43 12.38
C TYR A 318 33.38 1.95 13.42
N LYS A 319 32.20 1.47 12.98
CA LYS A 319 31.18 0.93 13.90
C LYS A 319 31.60 -0.39 14.56
N ALA A 320 32.45 -1.17 13.90
CA ALA A 320 32.98 -2.43 14.44
C ALA A 320 34.12 -2.21 15.46
N ASN A 321 34.59 -0.97 15.65
CA ASN A 321 35.76 -0.62 16.48
C ASN A 321 37.02 -1.43 16.10
N ASP A 322 37.28 -1.59 14.80
CA ASP A 322 38.46 -2.30 14.29
C ASP A 322 39.61 -1.31 14.06
N ASP A 323 40.37 -1.03 15.11
CA ASP A 323 41.37 0.05 15.16
C ASP A 323 42.40 -0.02 14.01
N GLU A 324 42.88 -1.22 13.70
CA GLU A 324 43.85 -1.44 12.61
C GLU A 324 43.23 -1.10 11.26
N LYS A 325 42.02 -1.60 10.98
CA LYS A 325 41.34 -1.37 9.70
C LYS A 325 40.87 0.08 9.57
N ILE A 326 40.43 0.74 10.63
CA ILE A 326 40.04 2.16 10.61
C ILE A 326 41.22 3.02 10.16
N ARG A 327 42.39 2.88 10.81
CA ARG A 327 43.59 3.65 10.45
C ARG A 327 44.10 3.33 9.04
N LEU A 328 44.05 2.05 8.65
CA LEU A 328 44.43 1.60 7.30
C LEU A 328 43.51 2.21 6.22
N LEU A 329 42.19 2.11 6.43
CA LEU A 329 41.19 2.64 5.50
C LEU A 329 41.25 4.16 5.41
N PHE A 330 41.50 4.85 6.52
CA PHE A 330 41.68 6.30 6.50
C PHE A 330 42.85 6.68 5.58
N LYS A 331 43.95 5.95 5.60
CA LYS A 331 45.08 6.19 4.69
C LYS A 331 44.73 5.87 3.24
N LYS A 332 44.04 4.76 3.00
CA LYS A 332 43.77 4.20 1.66
C LYS A 332 42.67 4.92 0.88
N LEU A 333 41.55 5.27 1.54
CA LEU A 333 40.35 5.76 0.86
C LEU A 333 40.44 7.24 0.49
N ASN A 334 39.74 7.60 -0.59
CA ASN A 334 39.45 9.00 -0.90
C ASN A 334 38.47 9.54 0.15
N LYS A 335 38.84 10.66 0.80
CA LYS A 335 38.17 11.13 2.01
C LYS A 335 37.08 12.13 1.65
N THR A 336 35.88 11.89 2.16
CA THR A 336 34.81 12.88 2.20
C THR A 336 34.86 13.64 3.53
N ASP A 337 34.10 14.74 3.62
CA ASP A 337 33.86 15.47 4.87
C ASP A 337 33.42 14.55 6.02
N LYS A 338 32.50 13.60 5.73
CA LYS A 338 32.02 12.61 6.70
C LYS A 338 33.14 11.71 7.22
N ILE A 339 34.01 11.18 6.36
CA ILE A 339 35.14 10.32 6.76
C ILE A 339 36.11 11.09 7.67
N TRP A 340 36.43 12.33 7.32
CA TRP A 340 37.28 13.19 8.16
C TRP A 340 36.67 13.40 9.54
N LYS A 341 35.40 13.79 9.62
CA LYS A 341 34.70 13.98 10.89
C LYS A 341 34.65 12.70 11.72
N MET A 342 34.43 11.54 11.09
CA MET A 342 34.45 10.25 11.79
C MET A 342 35.82 9.91 12.36
N MET A 343 36.90 10.13 11.60
CA MET A 343 38.28 9.88 12.07
C MET A 343 38.71 10.85 13.17
N ILE A 344 38.37 12.13 13.06
CA ILE A 344 38.64 13.14 14.10
C ILE A 344 37.93 12.74 15.40
N ASN A 345 36.64 12.37 15.32
CA ASN A 345 35.88 11.91 16.47
C ASN A 345 36.41 10.59 17.04
N TYR A 346 36.93 9.70 16.19
CA TYR A 346 37.57 8.45 16.60
C TYR A 346 38.80 8.72 17.47
N GLU A 347 39.78 9.48 16.95
CA GLU A 347 41.04 9.73 17.68
C GLU A 347 40.80 10.51 18.98
N LEU A 348 39.82 11.43 19.02
CA LEU A 348 39.45 12.12 20.25
C LEU A 348 38.93 11.16 21.33
N ARG A 349 38.15 10.14 20.95
CA ARG A 349 37.48 9.23 21.88
C ARG A 349 38.33 8.05 22.30
N PHE A 350 39.12 7.51 21.37
CA PHE A 350 39.78 6.21 21.52
C PHE A 350 41.27 6.22 21.16
N GLY A 351 41.76 7.30 20.56
CA GLY A 351 43.10 7.38 20.01
C GLY A 351 44.02 8.33 20.77
N ASP A 352 44.95 8.95 20.03
CA ASP A 352 45.94 9.87 20.59
C ASP A 352 45.53 11.34 20.39
N PHE A 353 45.70 12.14 21.45
CA PHE A 353 45.30 13.54 21.44
C PHE A 353 46.18 14.42 20.53
N ASN A 354 47.44 14.05 20.31
CA ASN A 354 48.28 14.78 19.34
C ASN A 354 47.84 14.45 17.91
N GLU A 355 47.51 13.19 17.64
CA GLU A 355 46.96 12.80 16.33
C GLU A 355 45.62 13.49 16.04
N TYR A 356 44.74 13.63 17.04
CA TYR A 356 43.54 14.44 16.94
C TYR A 356 43.83 15.90 16.50
N LYS A 357 44.83 16.56 17.13
CA LYS A 357 45.23 17.93 16.74
C LYS A 357 45.79 18.00 15.33
N ASN A 358 46.58 17.00 14.93
CA ASN A 358 47.14 16.90 13.58
C ASN A 358 46.01 16.77 12.55
N LEU A 359 45.05 15.89 12.79
CA LEU A 359 43.89 15.69 11.92
C LEU A 359 43.05 16.97 11.79
N LEU A 360 42.83 17.71 12.89
CA LEU A 360 42.08 18.96 12.87
C LEU A 360 42.78 20.05 12.03
N SER A 361 44.11 20.11 12.12
CA SER A 361 44.91 21.06 11.33
C SER A 361 44.88 20.70 9.84
N ASN A 362 45.05 19.42 9.52
CA ASN A 362 45.01 18.90 8.15
C ASN A 362 43.63 19.03 7.50
N TYR A 363 42.56 18.85 8.29
CA TYR A 363 41.19 18.97 7.81
C TYR A 363 40.88 20.38 7.28
N ASN A 364 41.29 21.41 8.02
CA ASN A 364 41.07 22.80 7.61
C ASN A 364 41.80 23.18 6.31
N GLN A 365 42.94 22.55 6.02
CA GLN A 365 43.69 22.75 4.79
C GLN A 365 43.06 22.01 3.59
N ASN A 366 42.57 20.79 3.81
CA ASN A 366 42.06 19.91 2.75
C ASN A 366 40.59 20.12 2.37
N ASN A 367 39.85 20.98 3.10
CA ASN A 367 38.42 21.24 2.86
C ASN A 367 38.05 21.69 1.42
N ARG A 368 39.02 22.15 0.63
CA ARG A 368 38.80 22.63 -0.75
C ARG A 368 38.72 21.52 -1.81
N ASP A 369 39.33 20.36 -1.56
CA ASP A 369 39.45 19.24 -2.52
C ASP A 369 38.68 17.98 -2.08
N LEU A 370 37.78 18.11 -1.10
CA LEU A 370 37.00 16.98 -0.60
C LEU A 370 36.00 16.49 -1.65
N LEU A 371 35.87 15.18 -1.76
CA LEU A 371 34.73 14.57 -2.43
C LEU A 371 33.44 15.06 -1.78
N LYS A 372 32.48 15.50 -2.61
CA LYS A 372 31.17 15.98 -2.15
C LYS A 372 30.53 14.87 -1.31
N SER A 373 30.20 15.18 -0.06
CA SER A 373 29.50 14.28 0.86
C SER A 373 28.20 13.83 0.21
N CYS A 374 27.89 12.54 0.32
CA CYS A 374 26.57 12.05 -0.05
C CYS A 374 25.58 12.49 1.04
N PHE A 375 24.51 13.19 0.64
CA PHE A 375 23.39 13.48 1.53
C PHE A 375 22.60 12.19 1.75
N TYR A 376 23.04 11.41 2.72
CA TYR A 376 22.26 10.34 3.32
C TYR A 376 22.24 10.57 4.81
N ASP A 377 21.30 11.42 5.22
CA ASP A 377 20.99 11.63 6.62
C ASP A 377 19.77 10.75 6.92
N ASP A 378 19.96 9.79 7.83
CA ASP A 378 18.92 9.00 8.51
C ASP A 378 18.06 9.89 9.45
N GLU A 379 18.06 11.21 9.25
CA GLU A 379 17.20 12.10 9.99
C GLU A 379 15.76 11.86 9.52
N ASN A 380 15.12 10.97 10.27
CA ASN A 380 13.69 10.84 10.38
C ASN A 380 13.07 12.24 10.49
N ASN A 381 12.69 12.80 9.34
CA ASN A 381 11.56 13.71 9.28
C ASN A 381 10.39 12.95 9.91
N LYS A 382 10.11 13.29 11.18
CA LYS A 382 8.84 12.98 11.85
C LYS A 382 7.76 13.73 11.09
N ILE A 383 7.41 13.22 9.92
CA ILE A 383 6.10 13.46 9.35
C ILE A 383 5.17 12.71 10.29
N GLU A 384 4.29 13.42 10.99
CA GLU A 384 3.15 12.82 11.67
C GLU A 384 2.28 12.19 10.59
N ILE A 385 2.58 10.94 10.23
CA ILE A 385 1.72 10.13 9.39
C ILE A 385 0.52 9.78 10.27
N GLU A 386 -0.63 10.40 9.99
CA GLU A 386 -1.85 10.26 10.81
C GLU A 386 -2.46 8.86 10.68
N GLU A 387 -2.47 8.28 9.47
CA GLU A 387 -3.08 6.97 9.22
C GLU A 387 -2.11 5.80 9.46
N ASN A 388 -2.60 4.78 10.16
CA ASN A 388 -1.81 3.60 10.51
C ASN A 388 -1.50 2.74 9.28
N SER A 389 -2.48 2.54 8.39
CA SER A 389 -2.26 1.80 7.13
C SER A 389 -1.22 2.47 6.22
N LEU A 390 -1.22 3.81 6.14
CA LEU A 390 -0.22 4.56 5.39
C LEU A 390 1.18 4.41 6.03
N ARG A 391 1.25 4.44 7.36
CA ARG A 391 2.50 4.21 8.09
C ARG A 391 3.05 2.81 7.84
N ILE A 392 2.21 1.79 7.82
CA ILE A 392 2.61 0.42 7.49
C ILE A 392 3.23 0.37 6.09
N ILE A 393 2.55 0.93 5.08
CA ILE A 393 3.06 0.98 3.70
C ILE A 393 4.37 1.77 3.60
N SER A 394 4.47 2.92 4.28
CA SER A 394 5.70 3.71 4.32
C SER A 394 6.87 2.92 4.92
N ASN A 395 6.63 2.20 6.02
CA ASN A 395 7.65 1.34 6.64
C ASN A 395 8.07 0.18 5.72
N ILE A 396 7.11 -0.44 5.02
CA ILE A 396 7.41 -1.51 4.04
C ILE A 396 8.26 -0.95 2.89
N LYS A 397 7.88 0.19 2.32
CA LYS A 397 8.66 0.87 1.28
C LYS A 397 10.08 1.13 1.74
N LYS A 398 10.24 1.79 2.89
CA LYS A 398 11.55 2.07 3.50
C LYS A 398 12.38 0.81 3.77
N SER A 399 11.75 -0.32 4.07
CA SER A 399 12.45 -1.58 4.35
C SER A 399 13.00 -2.25 3.08
N PHE A 400 12.39 -2.00 1.92
CA PHE A 400 12.89 -2.48 0.62
C PHE A 400 13.83 -1.49 -0.06
N GLU A 401 13.77 -0.22 0.30
CA GLU A 401 14.76 0.78 -0.06
C GLU A 401 16.10 0.50 0.64
N TYR A 402 17.18 0.89 0.00
CA TYR A 402 18.53 0.71 0.52
C TYR A 402 19.36 1.89 0.06
N LEU A 403 20.18 2.52 0.92
CA LEU A 403 21.13 3.63 0.61
C LEU A 403 20.86 4.33 -0.72
N ASP A 404 20.41 5.55 -0.87
CA ASP A 404 20.15 6.24 -2.15
C ASP A 404 19.22 5.57 -3.19
N LEU A 405 18.99 4.24 -3.17
CA LEU A 405 18.07 3.52 -4.01
C LEU A 405 16.67 3.59 -3.42
N LYS A 406 15.82 4.36 -4.09
CA LYS A 406 14.41 4.52 -3.77
C LYS A 406 13.54 3.63 -4.66
N LEU A 407 12.40 3.21 -4.13
CA LEU A 407 11.41 2.55 -4.96
C LEU A 407 10.90 3.54 -6.01
N PRO A 408 10.74 3.13 -7.27
CA PRO A 408 10.18 4.00 -8.30
C PRO A 408 8.80 4.45 -7.85
N VAL A 409 8.60 5.76 -7.75
CA VAL A 409 7.34 6.30 -7.28
C VAL A 409 6.33 6.20 -8.42
N SER A 410 5.19 5.58 -8.16
CA SER A 410 4.12 5.37 -9.14
C SER A 410 3.35 6.65 -9.49
N ASP A 411 3.65 7.75 -8.81
CA ASP A 411 2.93 9.02 -8.94
C ASP A 411 3.58 9.90 -10.01
N ILE A 412 2.81 10.22 -11.06
CA ILE A 412 3.23 10.97 -12.24
C ILE A 412 3.90 12.30 -11.85
N LEU A 413 3.42 12.94 -10.78
CA LEU A 413 3.96 14.18 -10.24
C LEU A 413 5.39 14.03 -9.70
N SER A 414 5.66 12.96 -8.98
CA SER A 414 7.00 12.69 -8.45
C SER A 414 7.98 12.26 -9.54
N ASP A 415 7.52 11.49 -10.53
CA ASP A 415 8.31 11.15 -11.72
C ASP A 415 8.63 12.42 -12.54
N PHE A 416 7.67 13.33 -12.68
CA PHE A 416 7.89 14.66 -13.25
C PHE A 416 8.88 15.50 -12.45
N ILE A 417 8.74 15.57 -11.12
CA ILE A 417 9.66 16.31 -10.24
C ILE A 417 11.07 15.72 -10.31
N SER A 418 11.20 14.39 -10.36
CA SER A 418 12.49 13.71 -10.46
C SER A 418 13.20 13.96 -11.80
N LYS A 419 12.46 14.37 -12.83
CA LYS A 419 12.97 14.76 -14.15
C LYS A 419 13.29 16.24 -14.25
N LEU A 420 12.96 17.06 -13.24
CA LEU A 420 13.35 18.47 -13.23
C LEU A 420 14.87 18.56 -13.04
N PRO A 421 15.57 19.39 -13.83
CA PRO A 421 16.99 19.61 -13.63
C PRO A 421 17.24 20.22 -12.25
N ASN A 422 18.22 19.69 -11.52
CA ASN A 422 18.72 20.32 -10.29
C ASN A 422 19.44 21.61 -10.69
N LEU A 423 18.71 22.73 -10.66
CA LEU A 423 19.28 24.04 -10.93
C LEU A 423 20.16 24.46 -9.73
N PRO A 424 21.40 24.93 -9.96
CA PRO A 424 22.21 25.51 -8.90
C PRO A 424 21.49 26.75 -8.32
N GLU A 425 21.71 27.05 -7.03
CA GLU A 425 20.88 28.04 -6.30
C GLU A 425 20.79 29.42 -6.94
N ASN A 426 21.80 29.80 -7.71
CA ASN A 426 21.92 31.04 -8.47
C ASN A 426 21.09 31.07 -9.76
N GLU A 427 20.62 29.92 -10.25
CA GLU A 427 19.79 29.79 -11.46
C GLU A 427 18.33 29.39 -11.14
N ASN A 428 18.05 29.04 -9.89
CA ASN A 428 16.71 28.69 -9.45
C ASN A 428 15.85 29.94 -9.23
N ILE A 429 15.22 30.43 -10.30
CA ILE A 429 14.25 31.54 -10.28
C ILE A 429 13.04 31.33 -9.37
N LEU A 430 12.80 30.10 -8.88
CA LEU A 430 11.69 29.76 -7.98
C LEU A 430 12.08 29.82 -6.50
N LYS A 431 13.37 30.05 -6.17
CA LYS A 431 13.88 30.04 -4.78
C LYS A 431 13.19 31.07 -3.88
N ASP A 432 12.88 32.24 -4.43
CA ASP A 432 12.26 33.35 -3.69
C ASP A 432 10.75 33.45 -3.94
N VAL A 433 10.15 32.44 -4.58
CA VAL A 433 8.72 32.48 -4.90
C VAL A 433 7.93 31.76 -3.80
N GLU A 434 7.14 32.53 -3.06
CA GLU A 434 6.21 31.98 -2.09
C GLU A 434 5.14 31.13 -2.78
N VAL A 435 5.26 29.81 -2.64
CA VAL A 435 4.34 28.81 -3.21
C VAL A 435 2.88 29.12 -2.85
N ASN A 436 2.63 29.62 -1.63
CA ASN A 436 1.29 30.00 -1.18
C ASN A 436 0.68 31.14 -2.01
N LYS A 437 1.47 32.12 -2.46
CA LYS A 437 1.01 33.21 -3.34
C LYS A 437 0.74 32.73 -4.77
N ILE A 438 1.53 31.77 -5.28
CA ILE A 438 1.24 31.13 -6.57
C ILE A 438 -0.10 30.38 -6.51
N ILE A 439 -0.32 29.59 -5.46
CA ILE A 439 -1.56 28.83 -5.28
C ILE A 439 -2.76 29.79 -5.18
N GLU A 440 -2.60 30.93 -4.49
CA GLU A 440 -3.64 31.96 -4.39
C GLU A 440 -3.92 32.64 -5.74
N LEU A 441 -2.90 32.91 -6.56
CA LEU A 441 -3.04 33.44 -7.92
C LEU A 441 -3.76 32.46 -8.85
N ILE A 442 -3.39 31.17 -8.82
CA ILE A 442 -4.02 30.14 -9.66
C ILE A 442 -5.48 29.95 -9.26
N LYS A 443 -5.81 29.99 -7.96
CA LYS A 443 -7.19 29.95 -7.47
C LYS A 443 -8.04 31.17 -7.84
N ARG A 444 -7.43 32.27 -8.30
CA ARG A 444 -8.14 33.46 -8.81
C ARG A 444 -8.34 33.42 -10.33
N ILE A 445 -7.81 32.41 -11.02
CA ILE A 445 -7.94 32.22 -12.47
C ILE A 445 -9.06 31.21 -12.82
N GLU A 446 -9.61 30.51 -11.82
CA GLU A 446 -10.97 29.94 -11.86
C GLU A 446 -12.00 31.00 -11.47
#